data_AF-A0A6L6CXA9-F1
#
_entry.id   AF-A0A6L6CXA9-F1
#
_cell.length_a   1.000
_cell.length_b   1.000
_cell.length_c   1.000
_cell.angle_alpha   90.00
_cell.angle_beta   90.00
_cell.angle_gamma   90.00
#
_symmetry.space_group_name_H-M   'P 1'
#
loop_
_entity.id
_entity.type
_entity.pdbx_description
1 polymer ?
#
loop_
_entity_poly.entity_id
_entity_poly.type
_entity_poly.pdbx_seq_one_letter_code
_entity_poly.pdbx_strand_id
1 'polypeptide(L)'
;MIHRTVLVDTPFDLNNVCAGDGLLFVRDGVGYAAREVHFTGDDTATRKQLSDSIHSGHNSAIDLPAIGPIAFGAIPFLPHEPSNFVISSATFAKRGDGTHTLTLVGNTIDEVDDLAIARALRAATEARPPRPSSNSFRVGARTPVGRYLDAVTLARDAVRNGLIKKAVIARDIEVHADEPIDVHSVLLRLRASFGSSYRFCIGNMIG
;
A
#
# COMPACT_ATOMS: atom_id res chain seq x y z
N MET A 1 -14.10 2.97 16.45
CA MET A 1 -12.70 2.56 16.31
C MET A 1 -11.86 3.28 17.35
N ILE A 2 -11.07 2.54 18.13
CA ILE A 2 -10.10 3.09 19.09
C ILE A 2 -8.70 2.96 18.48
N HIS A 3 -7.86 3.97 18.66
CA HIS A 3 -6.48 3.93 18.17
C HIS A 3 -5.47 4.35 19.24
N ARG A 4 -4.25 3.84 19.09
CA ARG A 4 -3.08 4.25 19.89
C ARG A 4 -1.88 4.34 18.97
N THR A 5 -1.16 5.46 19.03
CA THR A 5 0.09 5.64 18.28
C THR A 5 1.24 5.80 19.24
N VAL A 6 2.30 5.04 19.04
CA VAL A 6 3.52 5.11 19.83
C VAL A 6 4.74 5.38 18.96
N LEU A 7 5.77 5.99 19.56
CA LEU A 7 7.12 6.07 19.02
C LEU A 7 7.75 4.67 18.95
N VAL A 8 8.55 4.42 17.90
CA VAL A 8 9.25 3.14 17.69
C VAL A 8 10.73 3.40 17.49
N ASP A 9 11.53 3.07 18.51
CA ASP A 9 12.99 3.25 18.47
C ASP A 9 13.73 2.04 17.89
N THR A 10 13.11 0.85 17.94
CA THR A 10 13.66 -0.35 17.32
C THR A 10 13.62 -0.25 15.79
N PRO A 11 14.74 -0.50 15.09
CA PRO A 11 14.75 -0.50 13.64
C PRO A 11 13.81 -1.54 13.03
N PHE A 12 13.05 -1.15 12.00
CA PHE A 12 12.22 -2.04 11.18
C PHE A 12 12.34 -1.70 9.70
N ASP A 13 11.97 -2.63 8.83
CA ASP A 13 11.90 -2.42 7.37
C ASP A 13 10.43 -2.46 6.92
N LEU A 14 9.97 -1.39 6.25
CA LEU A 14 8.59 -1.30 5.76
C LEU A 14 8.22 -2.43 4.78
N ASN A 15 9.19 -3.01 4.08
CA ASN A 15 8.96 -4.19 3.23
C ASN A 15 8.68 -5.43 4.03
N ASN A 16 9.40 -5.62 5.13
CA ASN A 16 9.22 -6.77 6.00
C ASN A 16 7.90 -6.66 6.75
N VAL A 17 7.49 -5.45 7.15
CA VAL A 17 6.14 -5.19 7.67
C VAL A 17 5.07 -5.59 6.66
N CYS A 18 5.20 -5.15 5.41
CA CYS A 18 4.26 -5.49 4.35
C CYS A 18 4.27 -6.99 4.01
N ALA A 19 5.42 -7.68 4.07
CA ALA A 19 5.57 -9.14 3.86
C ALA A 19 4.95 -9.74 2.57
N GLY A 20 4.46 -8.90 1.65
CA GLY A 20 3.78 -9.31 0.41
C GLY A 20 2.27 -9.52 0.53
N ASP A 21 1.74 -9.60 1.75
CA ASP A 21 0.31 -9.79 2.05
C ASP A 21 -0.32 -8.58 2.79
N GLY A 22 0.49 -7.64 3.24
CA GLY A 22 0.10 -6.37 3.83
C GLY A 22 0.04 -5.22 2.83
N LEU A 23 0.02 -4.00 3.37
CA LEU A 23 -0.06 -2.77 2.60
C LEU A 23 1.27 -2.02 2.64
N LEU A 24 1.60 -1.32 1.56
CA LEU A 24 2.82 -0.52 1.44
C LEU A 24 2.56 0.74 0.62
N PHE A 25 3.12 1.86 1.07
CA PHE A 25 3.31 3.08 0.28
C PHE A 25 4.56 3.80 0.76
N VAL A 26 5.65 3.69 0.03
CA VAL A 26 6.99 4.14 0.46
C VAL A 26 7.79 4.74 -0.69
N ARG A 27 8.61 5.72 -0.38
CA ARG A 27 9.61 6.30 -1.29
C ARG A 27 10.85 6.67 -0.48
N ASP A 28 12.05 6.34 -0.99
CA ASP A 28 13.32 6.66 -0.31
C ASP A 28 13.37 6.19 1.16
N GLY A 29 12.71 5.06 1.47
CA GLY A 29 12.63 4.49 2.82
C GLY A 29 11.65 5.20 3.77
N VAL A 30 10.99 6.27 3.33
CA VAL A 30 10.01 7.07 4.08
C VAL A 30 8.61 6.74 3.58
N GLY A 31 7.67 6.55 4.48
CA GLY A 31 6.29 6.20 4.16
C GLY A 31 5.69 5.23 5.16
N TYR A 32 4.79 4.36 4.67
CA TYR A 32 3.91 3.55 5.49
C TYR A 32 3.89 2.10 5.03
N ALA A 33 3.76 1.20 5.99
CA ALA A 33 3.43 -0.20 5.76
C ALA A 33 2.44 -0.66 6.83
N ALA A 34 1.52 -1.53 6.46
CA ALA A 34 0.48 -1.94 7.39
C ALA A 34 0.14 -3.43 7.26
N ARG A 35 -0.42 -3.97 8.34
CA ARG A 35 -0.86 -5.36 8.43
C ARG A 35 -2.26 -5.42 9.02
N GLU A 36 -2.96 -6.47 8.58
CA GLU A 36 -4.30 -6.86 9.04
C GLU A 36 -5.37 -5.80 8.71
N VAL A 37 -6.41 -6.21 8.00
CA VAL A 37 -7.53 -5.33 7.69
C VAL A 37 -8.39 -5.17 8.95
N HIS A 38 -8.55 -3.94 9.42
CA HIS A 38 -9.52 -3.63 10.48
C HIS A 38 -10.86 -3.21 9.87
N PHE A 39 -10.82 -2.38 8.83
CA PHE A 39 -12.01 -1.86 8.16
C PHE A 39 -11.76 -1.70 6.66
N THR A 40 -12.77 -2.02 5.86
CA THR A 40 -12.82 -1.75 4.42
C THR A 40 -14.11 -1.00 4.10
N GLY A 41 -14.03 0.05 3.28
CA GLY A 41 -15.20 0.79 2.83
C GLY A 41 -14.90 1.72 1.67
N ASP A 42 -15.95 2.36 1.15
CA ASP A 42 -15.82 3.44 0.18
C ASP A 42 -15.25 4.72 0.83
N ASP A 43 -15.08 5.79 0.04
CA ASP A 43 -14.57 7.08 0.52
C ASP A 43 -15.40 7.65 1.68
N THR A 44 -16.74 7.56 1.60
CA THR A 44 -17.64 8.15 2.61
C THR A 44 -17.54 7.40 3.93
N ALA A 45 -17.66 6.07 3.88
CA ALA A 45 -17.60 5.22 5.06
C ALA A 45 -16.21 5.28 5.72
N THR A 46 -15.14 5.33 4.93
CA THR A 46 -13.76 5.41 5.43
C THR A 46 -13.49 6.74 6.11
N ARG A 47 -13.90 7.86 5.51
CA ARG A 47 -13.77 9.19 6.15
C ARG A 47 -14.51 9.24 7.48
N LYS A 48 -15.72 8.67 7.54
CA LYS A 48 -16.49 8.58 8.78
C LYS A 48 -15.77 7.75 9.84
N GLN A 49 -15.20 6.61 9.48
CA GLN A 49 -14.43 5.79 10.43
C GLN A 49 -13.21 6.54 10.99
N LEU A 50 -12.48 7.27 10.14
CA LEU A 50 -11.34 8.08 10.58
C LEU A 50 -11.77 9.26 11.47
N SER A 51 -12.84 9.97 11.11
CA SER A 51 -13.34 11.11 11.90
C SER A 51 -13.87 10.70 13.26
N ASP A 52 -14.52 9.54 13.32
CA ASP A 52 -15.13 9.00 14.54
C ASP A 52 -14.13 8.19 15.37
N SER A 53 -12.85 8.15 14.96
CA SER A 53 -11.82 7.43 15.68
C SER A 53 -11.49 8.10 17.01
N ILE A 54 -11.37 7.30 18.06
CA ILE A 54 -11.14 7.78 19.43
C ILE A 54 -9.73 7.38 19.84
N HIS A 55 -8.96 8.32 20.38
CA HIS A 55 -7.66 8.01 20.97
C HIS A 55 -7.87 7.18 22.25
N SER A 56 -7.09 6.12 22.43
CA SER A 56 -7.28 5.12 23.50
C SER A 56 -7.20 5.67 24.93
N GLY A 57 -6.57 6.83 25.14
CA GLY A 57 -6.40 7.41 26.48
C GLY A 57 -5.21 6.84 27.26
N HIS A 58 -4.49 5.85 26.69
CA HIS A 58 -3.16 5.48 27.16
C HIS A 58 -2.22 6.69 27.09
N ASN A 59 -1.41 6.87 28.12
CA ASN A 59 -0.55 8.04 28.25
C ASN A 59 0.79 7.65 28.87
N SER A 60 1.63 7.01 28.06
CA SER A 60 3.03 6.77 28.37
C SER A 60 3.93 7.79 27.67
N ALA A 61 5.22 7.82 28.03
CA ALA A 61 6.19 8.75 27.43
C ALA A 61 6.42 8.54 25.92
N ILE A 62 6.05 7.37 25.38
CA ILE A 62 6.19 7.06 23.96
C ILE A 62 4.89 7.28 23.17
N ASP A 63 3.77 7.60 23.84
CA ASP A 63 2.49 7.82 23.17
C ASP A 63 2.47 9.17 22.41
N LEU A 64 1.91 9.14 21.21
CA LEU A 64 1.83 10.29 20.30
C LEU A 64 0.36 10.55 19.91
N PRO A 65 -0.45 11.13 20.81
CA PRO A 65 -1.90 11.27 20.64
C PRO A 65 -2.31 12.18 19.47
N ALA A 66 -1.41 13.04 19.00
CA ALA A 66 -1.65 13.91 17.83
C ALA A 66 -1.60 13.15 16.49
N ILE A 67 -1.15 11.88 16.49
CA ILE A 67 -1.01 11.07 15.28
C ILE A 67 -2.12 10.01 15.27
N GLY A 68 -3.04 10.15 14.32
CA GLY A 68 -4.15 9.21 14.11
C GLY A 68 -3.86 8.12 13.06
N PRO A 69 -4.81 7.19 12.89
CA PRO A 69 -4.76 6.18 11.84
C PRO A 69 -4.88 6.79 10.45
N ILE A 70 -4.45 6.03 9.44
CA ILE A 70 -4.59 6.38 8.03
C ILE A 70 -5.34 5.28 7.28
N ALA A 71 -5.85 5.63 6.11
CA ALA A 71 -6.41 4.66 5.16
C ALA A 71 -5.49 4.51 3.95
N PHE A 72 -5.41 3.30 3.42
CA PHE A 72 -4.78 2.96 2.15
C PHE A 72 -5.87 2.74 1.11
N GLY A 73 -5.61 3.08 -0.15
CA GLY A 73 -6.56 2.80 -1.23
C GLY A 73 -5.98 3.12 -2.59
N ALA A 74 -6.67 2.62 -3.61
CA ALA A 74 -6.40 2.95 -5.00
C ALA A 74 -7.68 3.53 -5.61
N ILE A 75 -7.53 4.64 -6.32
CA ILE A 75 -8.64 5.30 -7.01
C ILE A 75 -8.57 4.89 -8.49
N PRO A 76 -9.62 4.29 -9.06
CA PRO A 76 -9.65 3.94 -10.48
C PRO A 76 -9.48 5.16 -11.39
N PHE A 77 -9.07 4.92 -12.64
CA PHE A 77 -8.92 5.98 -13.64
C PHE A 77 -10.26 6.61 -14.02
N LEU A 78 -11.33 5.80 -14.10
CA LEU A 78 -12.67 6.29 -14.41
C LEU A 78 -13.32 6.89 -13.15
N PRO A 79 -13.75 8.17 -13.16
CA PRO A 79 -14.21 8.86 -11.94
C PRO A 79 -15.44 8.26 -11.26
N HIS A 80 -16.23 7.47 -11.97
CA HIS A 80 -17.47 6.89 -11.45
C HIS A 80 -17.32 5.42 -11.02
N GLU A 81 -16.15 4.83 -11.21
CA GLU A 81 -15.88 3.50 -10.68
C GLU A 81 -15.67 3.56 -9.16
N PRO A 82 -16.17 2.56 -8.42
CA PRO A 82 -16.05 2.54 -6.98
C PRO A 82 -14.58 2.45 -6.55
N SER A 83 -14.20 3.29 -5.59
CA SER A 83 -12.92 3.17 -4.88
C SER A 83 -13.14 2.50 -3.53
N ASN A 84 -12.20 1.64 -3.14
CA ASN A 84 -12.21 0.97 -1.84
C ASN A 84 -10.94 1.36 -1.08
N PHE A 85 -11.13 1.62 0.21
CA PHE A 85 -10.07 1.98 1.13
C PHE A 85 -10.03 1.00 2.30
N VAL A 86 -8.86 0.89 2.90
CA VAL A 86 -8.55 -0.03 4.00
C VAL A 86 -7.91 0.75 5.14
N ILE A 87 -8.47 0.61 6.34
CA ILE A 87 -7.81 0.97 7.59
C ILE A 87 -7.30 -0.32 8.22
N SER A 88 -6.02 -0.34 8.56
CA SER A 88 -5.36 -1.55 9.09
C SER A 88 -5.26 -1.53 10.61
N SER A 89 -5.23 -2.71 11.22
CA SER A 89 -5.08 -2.89 12.66
C SER A 89 -3.70 -2.43 13.15
N ALA A 90 -2.65 -2.59 12.33
CA ALA A 90 -1.30 -2.11 12.66
C ALA A 90 -0.67 -1.38 11.48
N THR A 91 -0.31 -0.11 11.67
CA THR A 91 0.35 0.73 10.66
C THR A 91 1.69 1.24 11.18
N PHE A 92 2.77 0.89 10.50
CA PHE A 92 4.11 1.40 10.73
C PHE A 92 4.39 2.57 9.80
N ALA A 93 5.03 3.61 10.33
CA ALA A 93 5.41 4.78 9.56
C ALA A 93 6.87 5.16 9.82
N LYS A 94 7.59 5.50 8.75
CA LYS A 94 8.86 6.23 8.81
C LYS A 94 8.65 7.61 8.21
N ARG A 95 8.99 8.65 8.95
CA ARG A 95 8.89 10.05 8.51
C ARG A 95 10.28 10.61 8.19
N GLY A 96 10.31 11.65 7.35
CA GLY A 96 11.56 12.28 6.88
C GLY A 96 12.34 13.03 7.97
N ASP A 97 11.70 13.37 9.07
CA ASP A 97 12.31 13.95 10.28
C ASP A 97 12.99 12.90 11.18
N GLY A 98 12.95 11.62 10.80
CA GLY A 98 13.47 10.51 11.59
C GLY A 98 12.45 9.94 12.59
N THR A 99 11.27 10.53 12.75
CA THR A 99 10.23 10.02 13.65
C THR A 99 9.63 8.73 13.09
N HIS A 100 9.64 7.66 13.89
CA HIS A 100 9.11 6.35 13.51
C HIS A 100 7.98 5.95 14.45
N THR A 101 6.87 5.47 13.90
CA THR A 101 5.69 5.18 14.73
C THR A 101 5.01 3.88 14.36
N LEU A 102 4.32 3.31 15.34
CA LEU A 102 3.32 2.26 15.19
C LEU A 102 1.98 2.82 15.64
N THR A 103 0.98 2.79 14.76
CA THR A 103 -0.41 3.06 15.08
C THR A 103 -1.17 1.75 15.12
N LEU A 104 -1.73 1.40 16.28
CA LEU A 104 -2.68 0.31 16.43
C LEU A 104 -4.12 0.82 16.39
N VAL A 105 -4.98 -0.03 15.87
CA VAL A 105 -6.41 0.20 15.72
C VAL A 105 -7.17 -1.03 16.21
N GLY A 106 -8.15 -0.81 17.08
CA GLY A 106 -8.99 -1.85 17.66
C GLY A 106 -10.42 -1.39 17.94
N ASN A 107 -11.28 -2.31 18.36
CA ASN A 107 -12.65 -2.04 18.78
C ASN A 107 -12.73 -1.62 20.25
N THR A 108 -11.79 -2.08 21.07
CA THR A 108 -11.72 -1.81 22.51
C THR A 108 -10.36 -1.21 22.89
N ILE A 109 -10.27 -0.63 24.08
CA ILE A 109 -9.02 -0.09 24.62
C ILE A 109 -7.98 -1.20 24.85
N ASP A 110 -8.42 -2.39 25.26
CA ASP A 110 -7.57 -3.54 25.57
C ASP A 110 -6.90 -4.12 24.31
N GLU A 111 -7.51 -3.94 23.14
CA GLU A 111 -6.95 -4.39 21.85
C GLU A 111 -5.73 -3.56 21.39
N VAL A 112 -5.50 -2.39 22.00
CA VAL A 112 -4.38 -1.48 21.68
C VAL A 112 -3.46 -1.22 22.88
N ASP A 113 -3.45 -2.15 23.84
CA ASP A 113 -2.63 -2.09 25.05
C ASP A 113 -1.12 -2.28 24.77
N ASP A 114 -0.30 -2.19 25.82
CA ASP A 114 1.16 -2.35 25.70
C ASP A 114 1.56 -3.73 25.17
N LEU A 115 0.78 -4.78 25.47
CA LEU A 115 1.04 -6.12 25.00
C LEU A 115 0.78 -6.24 23.49
N ALA A 116 -0.28 -5.60 22.98
CA ALA A 116 -0.57 -5.50 21.56
C ALA A 116 0.54 -4.76 20.80
N ILE A 117 1.03 -3.65 21.36
CA ILE A 117 2.19 -2.91 20.84
C ILE A 117 3.42 -3.83 20.75
N ALA A 118 3.76 -4.51 21.85
CA ALA A 118 4.91 -5.41 21.88
C ALA A 118 4.80 -6.55 20.85
N ARG A 119 3.59 -7.15 20.69
CA ARG A 119 3.34 -8.18 19.68
C ARG A 119 3.55 -7.66 18.26
N ALA A 120 2.98 -6.50 17.94
CA ALA A 120 3.11 -5.90 16.61
C ALA A 120 4.57 -5.54 16.27
N LEU A 121 5.30 -4.96 17.22
CA LEU A 121 6.74 -4.66 17.06
C LEU A 121 7.57 -5.93 16.82
N ARG A 122 7.30 -6.99 17.59
CA ARG A 122 7.98 -8.27 17.42
C ARG A 122 7.70 -8.87 16.04
N ALA A 123 6.44 -8.88 15.60
CA ALA A 123 6.08 -9.37 14.27
C ALA A 123 6.80 -8.60 13.16
N ALA A 124 6.89 -7.27 13.26
CA ALA A 124 7.56 -6.42 12.27
C ALA A 124 9.09 -6.62 12.20
N THR A 125 9.72 -6.98 13.32
CA THR A 125 11.19 -7.15 13.42
C THR A 125 11.64 -8.58 13.13
N GLU A 126 10.83 -9.58 13.49
CA GLU A 126 11.13 -11.00 13.26
C GLU A 126 10.69 -11.48 11.86
N ALA A 127 9.81 -10.75 11.17
CA ALA A 127 9.38 -11.08 9.81
C ALA A 127 10.58 -11.17 8.86
N ARG A 128 10.83 -12.37 8.33
CA ARG A 128 11.84 -12.61 7.32
C ARG A 128 11.18 -12.73 5.94
N PRO A 129 11.80 -12.17 4.90
CA PRO A 129 11.39 -12.44 3.53
C PRO A 129 11.29 -13.96 3.31
N PRO A 130 10.25 -14.47 2.62
CA PRO A 130 10.30 -15.82 2.11
C PRO A 130 11.57 -16.00 1.26
N ARG A 131 12.11 -17.22 1.25
CA ARG A 131 13.26 -17.52 0.40
C ARG A 131 12.86 -17.28 -1.06
N PRO A 132 13.63 -16.52 -1.86
CA PRO A 132 13.31 -16.32 -3.26
C PRO A 132 13.17 -17.66 -3.96
N SER A 133 12.03 -17.90 -4.62
CA SER A 133 11.84 -19.05 -5.50
C SER A 133 12.07 -18.64 -6.96
N SER A 134 12.51 -19.60 -7.78
CA SER A 134 12.47 -19.46 -9.23
C SER A 134 11.09 -19.88 -9.72
N ASN A 135 10.36 -18.97 -10.36
CA ASN A 135 9.09 -19.26 -10.98
C ASN A 135 9.22 -19.07 -12.49
N SER A 136 8.75 -20.03 -13.28
CA SER A 136 8.67 -19.89 -14.74
C SER A 136 7.42 -19.09 -15.10
N PHE A 137 7.58 -18.17 -16.05
CA PHE A 137 6.48 -17.35 -16.52
C PHE A 137 6.51 -17.19 -18.04
N ARG A 138 5.32 -16.98 -18.60
CA ARG A 138 5.10 -16.62 -20.00
C ARG A 138 4.48 -15.23 -20.05
N VAL A 139 5.01 -14.36 -20.90
CA VAL A 139 4.49 -13.00 -21.10
C VAL A 139 3.81 -12.93 -22.45
N GLY A 140 2.57 -12.45 -22.45
CA GLY A 140 1.75 -12.27 -23.65
C GLY A 140 1.18 -10.85 -23.73
N ALA A 141 0.75 -10.48 -24.92
CA ALA A 141 -0.07 -9.29 -25.11
C ALA A 141 -1.51 -9.62 -24.71
N ARG A 142 -2.08 -8.88 -23.74
CA ARG A 142 -3.50 -9.03 -23.40
C ARG A 142 -4.37 -8.33 -24.43
N THR A 143 -4.04 -7.07 -24.73
CA THR A 143 -4.57 -6.39 -25.92
C THR A 143 -3.73 -6.73 -27.16
N PRO A 144 -4.33 -7.20 -28.27
CA PRO A 144 -3.61 -7.45 -29.51
C PRO A 144 -2.84 -6.22 -30.01
N VAL A 145 -1.62 -6.43 -30.49
CA VAL A 145 -0.74 -5.33 -30.94
C VAL A 145 -1.37 -4.51 -32.05
N GLY A 146 -2.07 -5.16 -33.00
CA GLY A 146 -2.79 -4.47 -34.07
C GLY A 146 -3.81 -3.45 -33.55
N ARG A 147 -4.62 -3.85 -32.55
CA ARG A 147 -5.61 -2.95 -31.92
C ARG A 147 -4.95 -1.74 -31.27
N TYR A 148 -3.79 -1.90 -30.65
CA TYR A 148 -3.04 -0.77 -30.10
C TYR A 148 -2.55 0.18 -31.22
N LEU A 149 -2.02 -0.35 -32.31
CA LEU A 149 -1.56 0.46 -33.45
C LEU A 149 -2.71 1.21 -34.15
N ASP A 150 -3.88 0.58 -34.26
CA ASP A 150 -5.08 1.21 -34.78
C ASP A 150 -5.50 2.39 -33.89
N ALA A 151 -5.51 2.21 -32.57
CA ALA A 151 -5.83 3.27 -31.61
C ALA A 151 -4.83 4.45 -31.70
N VAL A 152 -3.54 4.17 -31.85
CA VAL A 152 -2.50 5.19 -32.06
C VAL A 152 -2.73 5.96 -33.36
N THR A 153 -3.06 5.25 -34.44
CA THR A 153 -3.34 5.84 -35.76
C THR A 153 -4.56 6.77 -35.71
N LEU A 154 -5.65 6.29 -35.11
CA LEU A 154 -6.88 7.07 -34.93
C LEU A 154 -6.64 8.33 -34.09
N ALA A 155 -5.93 8.20 -32.96
CA ALA A 155 -5.62 9.35 -32.11
C ALA A 155 -4.73 10.38 -32.83
N ARG A 156 -3.71 9.93 -33.58
CA ARG A 156 -2.84 10.80 -34.39
C ARG A 156 -3.66 11.58 -35.41
N ASP A 157 -4.56 10.92 -36.14
CA ASP A 157 -5.35 11.56 -37.19
C ASP A 157 -6.36 12.55 -36.58
N ALA A 158 -6.96 12.21 -35.44
CA ALA A 158 -7.80 13.13 -34.67
C ALA A 158 -7.04 14.38 -34.19
N VAL A 159 -5.77 14.23 -33.77
CA VAL A 159 -4.91 15.38 -33.42
C VAL A 159 -4.62 16.25 -34.64
N ARG A 160 -4.26 15.65 -35.77
CA ARG A 160 -3.94 16.37 -37.03
C ARG A 160 -5.15 17.12 -37.58
N ASN A 161 -6.33 16.54 -37.47
CA ASN A 161 -7.59 17.15 -37.88
C ASN A 161 -8.12 18.17 -36.86
N GLY A 162 -7.40 18.40 -35.76
CA GLY A 162 -7.76 19.38 -34.73
C GLY A 162 -8.91 18.97 -33.81
N LEU A 163 -9.36 17.72 -33.87
CA LEU A 163 -10.47 17.19 -33.06
C LEU A 163 -10.08 17.03 -31.58
N ILE A 164 -8.83 16.63 -31.32
CA ILE A 164 -8.25 16.55 -29.98
C ILE A 164 -6.85 17.16 -29.98
N LYS A 165 -6.29 17.45 -28.79
CA LYS A 165 -4.93 18.00 -28.66
C LYS A 165 -3.88 16.97 -28.28
N LYS A 166 -4.26 15.96 -27.50
CA LYS A 166 -3.37 14.90 -27.01
C LYS A 166 -4.21 13.69 -26.63
N ALA A 167 -3.64 12.51 -26.83
CA ALA A 167 -4.13 11.26 -26.25
C ALA A 167 -2.97 10.56 -25.54
N VAL A 168 -3.28 9.85 -24.45
CA VAL A 168 -2.37 8.92 -23.79
C VAL A 168 -2.96 7.53 -23.98
N ILE A 169 -2.19 6.61 -24.55
CA ILE A 169 -2.65 5.26 -24.88
C ILE A 169 -1.76 4.27 -24.15
N ALA A 170 -2.36 3.50 -23.26
CA ALA A 170 -1.71 2.40 -22.57
C ALA A 170 -1.99 1.07 -23.28
N ARG A 171 -1.10 0.10 -23.11
CA ARG A 171 -1.30 -1.29 -23.52
C ARG A 171 -0.97 -2.18 -22.35
N ASP A 172 -1.82 -3.17 -22.10
CA ASP A 172 -1.60 -4.18 -21.08
C ASP A 172 -0.80 -5.37 -21.62
N ILE A 173 -0.04 -5.97 -20.71
CA ILE A 173 0.59 -7.28 -20.89
C ILE A 173 -0.01 -8.22 -19.86
N GLU A 174 -0.07 -9.50 -20.19
CA GLU A 174 -0.45 -10.55 -19.26
C GLU A 174 0.77 -11.41 -18.97
N VAL A 175 0.95 -11.74 -17.69
CA VAL A 175 2.01 -12.62 -17.23
C VAL A 175 1.34 -13.84 -16.61
N HIS A 176 1.58 -15.00 -17.19
CA HIS A 176 1.13 -16.28 -16.64
C HIS A 176 2.32 -16.96 -15.96
N ALA A 177 2.23 -17.15 -14.65
CA ALA A 177 3.23 -17.83 -13.85
C ALA A 177 2.72 -19.23 -13.48
N ASP A 178 3.61 -20.23 -13.47
CA ASP A 178 3.22 -21.61 -13.17
C ASP A 178 2.96 -21.80 -11.65
N GLU A 179 3.55 -20.94 -10.80
CA GLU A 179 3.26 -20.81 -9.36
C GLU A 179 2.76 -19.39 -9.00
N PRO A 180 2.16 -19.17 -7.81
CA PRO A 180 1.83 -17.82 -7.35
C PRO A 180 3.04 -16.87 -7.36
N ILE A 181 2.80 -15.61 -7.75
CA ILE A 181 3.84 -14.58 -7.75
C ILE A 181 4.15 -14.18 -6.30
N ASP A 182 5.40 -14.32 -5.88
CA ASP A 182 5.89 -13.80 -4.61
C ASP A 182 5.98 -12.26 -4.65
N VAL A 183 4.91 -11.62 -4.17
CA VAL A 183 4.78 -10.16 -4.10
C VAL A 183 5.90 -9.54 -3.28
N HIS A 184 6.33 -10.17 -2.18
CA HIS A 184 7.41 -9.65 -1.36
C HIS A 184 8.73 -9.60 -2.16
N SER A 185 9.06 -10.67 -2.87
CA SER A 185 10.21 -10.70 -3.77
C SER A 185 10.11 -9.66 -4.90
N VAL A 186 8.91 -9.42 -5.46
CA VAL A 186 8.69 -8.36 -6.45
C VAL A 186 8.99 -6.99 -5.85
N LEU A 187 8.46 -6.69 -4.66
CA LEU A 187 8.71 -5.44 -3.97
C LEU A 187 10.21 -5.24 -3.70
N LEU A 188 10.93 -6.26 -3.23
CA LEU A 188 12.38 -6.17 -2.99
C LEU A 188 13.16 -5.87 -4.28
N ARG A 189 12.78 -6.47 -5.41
CA ARG A 189 13.37 -6.17 -6.72
C ARG A 189 13.06 -4.74 -7.17
N LEU A 190 11.82 -4.29 -7.02
CA LEU A 190 11.43 -2.91 -7.31
C LEU A 190 12.22 -1.89 -6.48
N ARG A 191 12.48 -2.19 -5.19
CA ARG A 191 13.35 -1.35 -4.34
C ARG A 191 14.78 -1.27 -4.88
N ALA A 192 15.34 -2.40 -5.30
CA ALA A 192 16.71 -2.46 -5.79
C ALA A 192 16.87 -1.76 -7.15
N SER A 193 15.87 -1.85 -8.02
CA SER A 193 15.91 -1.28 -9.37
C SER A 193 15.44 0.17 -9.45
N PHE A 194 14.51 0.59 -8.58
CA PHE A 194 13.81 1.88 -8.65
C PHE A 194 13.69 2.56 -7.28
N GLY A 195 14.80 2.66 -6.54
CA GLY A 195 14.81 3.12 -5.15
C GLY A 195 14.21 4.52 -4.90
N SER A 196 14.25 5.40 -5.89
CA SER A 196 13.73 6.79 -5.81
C SER A 196 12.26 6.94 -6.23
N SER A 197 11.62 5.87 -6.69
CA SER A 197 10.20 5.87 -7.07
C SER A 197 9.31 5.62 -5.86
N TYR A 198 8.06 6.08 -5.95
CA TYR A 198 7.02 5.56 -5.06
C TYR A 198 6.81 4.08 -5.37
N ARG A 199 6.76 3.30 -4.30
CA ARG A 199 6.54 1.86 -4.36
C ARG A 199 5.38 1.51 -3.44
N PHE A 200 4.47 0.69 -3.93
CA PHE A 200 3.20 0.43 -3.27
C PHE A 200 2.75 -1.02 -3.43
N CYS A 201 1.97 -1.45 -2.44
CA CYS A 201 1.25 -2.72 -2.41
C CYS A 201 -0.10 -2.43 -1.76
N ILE A 202 -1.16 -2.33 -2.55
CA ILE A 202 -2.51 -2.02 -2.07
C ILE A 202 -3.48 -2.99 -2.74
N GLY A 203 -3.83 -4.06 -2.02
CA GLY A 203 -4.55 -5.19 -2.61
C GLY A 203 -3.77 -5.78 -3.78
N ASN A 204 -4.39 -5.83 -4.96
CA ASN A 204 -3.76 -6.36 -6.18
C ASN A 204 -2.98 -5.29 -6.98
N MET A 205 -2.89 -4.06 -6.50
CA MET A 205 -2.13 -2.98 -7.13
C MET A 205 -0.73 -2.92 -6.53
N ILE A 206 0.27 -3.34 -7.32
CA ILE A 206 1.68 -3.44 -6.93
C ILE A 206 2.52 -2.64 -7.92
N GLY A 207 3.46 -1.83 -7.44
CA GLY A 207 4.33 -0.99 -8.27
C GLY A 207 5.47 -0.38 -7.49
#